data_AF-X6NMU2-F1
#
_entry.id   AF-X6NMU2-F1
#
_cell.length_a   1.000
_cell.length_b   1.000
_cell.length_c   1.000
_cell.angle_alpha   90.00
_cell.angle_beta   90.00
_cell.angle_gamma   90.00
#
_symmetry.space_group_name_H-M   'P 1'
#
loop_
_entity.id
_entity.type
_entity.pdbx_description
1 polymer ?
#
loop_
_entity_poly.entity_id
_entity_poly.type
_entity_poly.pdbx_seq_one_letter_code
_entity_poly.pdbx_strand_id
1 'polypeptide(L)'
;MRTLDEEIPSGVWNRTNCPHLQSGLIYWESASTWSSTLGHIPTSSDKTITLPSNKKVVLRNCSFSVITNDVSHPYQQIVVPSGSELIFDDSDIELHVREIKISQGGKLSIGSESCRLFSNIKIVFHGNKSDSSVSNSDSSKTSKGILNSGGTVDIHGKQYHPTWTRLTYTIVPGDDLVYLQDQVNWEVGQQIVVITSSWFDCPPEYEDDWCTPCYSWQSCDVAKQQNEVRTIVAIDNSTDGNFRILQVDSPFQYQHWASFEYQSEVVLLSRRIVVEGTDTGDNFGGHILIGGDTYGIGRISGVLGYQMGQLNILGRYPFHFHLIGKGDNAKASYFQDCA
;
A
#
# COMPACT_ATOMS: atom_id res chain seq x y z
N MET A 1 -26.37 -14.02 -6.55
CA MET A 1 -25.90 -13.07 -7.56
C MET A 1 -25.96 -11.71 -6.89
N ARG A 2 -24.82 -11.18 -6.47
CA ARG A 2 -24.74 -9.85 -5.84
C ARG A 2 -24.43 -8.87 -6.97
N THR A 3 -25.29 -7.89 -7.19
CA THR A 3 -25.00 -6.83 -8.16
C THR A 3 -23.93 -5.90 -7.57
N LEU A 4 -23.08 -5.27 -8.40
CA LEU A 4 -22.06 -4.31 -7.93
C LEU A 4 -22.68 -3.21 -7.03
N ASP A 5 -23.94 -2.85 -7.30
CA ASP A 5 -24.69 -1.85 -6.56
C ASP A 5 -25.23 -2.35 -5.19
N GLU A 6 -25.32 -3.66 -4.97
CA GLU A 6 -25.76 -4.24 -3.69
C GLU A 6 -24.62 -4.33 -2.65
N GLU A 7 -23.36 -4.27 -3.07
CA GLU A 7 -22.18 -4.40 -2.18
C GLU A 7 -21.33 -3.15 -2.05
N ILE A 8 -21.45 -2.18 -2.96
CA ILE A 8 -20.84 -0.86 -2.79
C ILE A 8 -21.91 0.03 -2.14
N PRO A 9 -21.79 0.39 -0.84
CA PRO A 9 -22.76 1.26 -0.20
C PRO A 9 -23.01 2.52 -1.04
N SER A 10 -24.28 2.83 -1.31
CA SER A 10 -24.67 4.06 -1.98
C SER A 10 -24.03 5.25 -1.24
N GLY A 11 -23.00 5.87 -1.84
CA GLY A 11 -22.23 6.95 -1.22
C GLY A 11 -20.71 6.77 -1.20
N VAL A 12 -20.14 5.59 -1.51
CA VAL A 12 -18.67 5.40 -1.61
C VAL A 12 -18.01 6.36 -2.60
N TRP A 13 -18.74 6.81 -3.61
CA TRP A 13 -18.28 7.78 -4.62
C TRP A 13 -18.51 9.25 -4.22
N ASN A 14 -19.36 9.54 -3.23
CA ASN A 14 -19.65 10.91 -2.79
C ASN A 14 -18.61 11.37 -1.77
N ARG A 15 -17.51 11.92 -2.30
CA ARG A 15 -16.42 12.45 -1.48
C ARG A 15 -16.89 13.69 -0.72
N THR A 16 -16.79 13.65 0.60
CA THR A 16 -17.11 14.76 1.50
C THR A 16 -15.98 14.96 2.51
N ASN A 17 -15.83 16.18 3.03
CA ASN A 17 -14.78 16.53 4.01
C ASN A 17 -13.36 16.12 3.58
N CYS A 18 -13.03 16.36 2.31
CA CYS A 18 -11.71 16.07 1.76
C CYS A 18 -10.62 16.88 2.47
N PRO A 19 -9.62 16.25 3.11
CA PRO A 19 -8.55 16.96 3.81
C PRO A 19 -7.78 17.94 2.91
N HIS A 20 -7.64 17.62 1.63
CA HIS A 20 -6.94 18.46 0.64
C HIS A 20 -7.79 19.63 0.10
N LEU A 21 -9.09 19.69 0.40
CA LEU A 21 -9.99 20.78 -0.02
C LEU A 21 -10.41 21.69 1.13
N GLN A 22 -9.90 21.48 2.33
CA GLN A 22 -10.25 22.31 3.49
C GLN A 22 -9.66 23.73 3.37
N SER A 23 -10.21 24.67 4.13
CA SER A 23 -9.67 26.03 4.19
C SER A 23 -8.40 26.11 5.04
N GLY A 24 -7.56 27.12 4.78
CA GLY A 24 -6.37 27.39 5.58
C GLY A 24 -5.17 26.50 5.27
N LEU A 25 -5.19 25.77 4.16
CA LEU A 25 -4.04 25.01 3.67
C LEU A 25 -2.93 25.95 3.20
N ILE A 26 -1.69 25.57 3.51
CA ILE A 26 -0.49 26.18 2.96
C ILE A 26 0.29 25.14 2.15
N TYR A 27 0.96 25.58 1.10
CA TYR A 27 1.56 24.70 0.10
C TYR A 27 3.00 24.36 0.44
N TRP A 28 3.40 23.11 0.28
CA TRP A 28 4.78 22.66 0.52
C TRP A 28 5.81 23.43 -0.32
N GLU A 29 5.51 23.69 -1.59
CA GLU A 29 6.37 24.40 -2.52
C GLU A 29 6.42 25.93 -2.30
N SER A 30 5.67 26.46 -1.32
CA SER A 30 5.71 27.89 -1.02
C SER A 30 6.83 28.22 -0.03
N ALA A 31 7.74 29.12 -0.38
CA ALA A 31 8.80 29.57 0.53
C ALA A 31 8.25 30.17 1.84
N SER A 32 7.07 30.80 1.80
CA SER A 32 6.41 31.35 2.99
C SER A 32 5.94 30.29 3.98
N THR A 33 5.75 29.04 3.54
CA THR A 33 5.43 27.92 4.44
C THR A 33 6.58 27.68 5.41
N TRP A 34 7.82 27.88 4.97
CA TRP A 34 9.00 27.45 5.71
C TRP A 34 9.74 28.58 6.41
N SER A 35 9.24 29.82 6.33
CA SER A 35 9.93 30.99 6.90
C SER A 35 10.18 30.90 8.42
N SER A 36 9.34 30.16 9.14
CA SER A 36 9.47 29.96 10.60
C SER A 36 10.27 28.70 10.99
N THR A 37 10.66 27.86 10.02
CA THR A 37 11.36 26.59 10.27
C THR A 37 12.70 26.56 9.54
N LEU A 38 12.71 26.25 8.24
CA LEU A 38 13.94 26.12 7.46
C LEU A 38 14.42 27.45 6.85
N GLY A 39 13.51 28.39 6.58
CA GLY A 39 13.80 29.63 5.85
C GLY A 39 13.84 29.47 4.33
N HIS A 40 13.83 28.24 3.82
CA HIS A 40 13.77 27.87 2.40
C HIS A 40 12.80 26.70 2.17
N ILE A 41 12.41 26.48 0.91
CA ILE A 41 11.63 25.30 0.52
C ILE A 41 12.48 24.05 0.77
N PRO A 42 11.96 23.01 1.47
CA PRO A 42 12.72 21.81 1.79
C PRO A 42 13.38 21.19 0.56
N THR A 43 14.58 20.69 0.79
CA THR A 43 15.40 19.98 -0.19
C THR A 43 15.86 18.65 0.40
N SER A 44 16.38 17.76 -0.44
CA SER A 44 16.97 16.49 0.01
C SER A 44 18.20 16.65 0.91
N SER A 45 18.83 17.84 0.91
CA SER A 45 19.96 18.14 1.80
C SER A 45 19.54 18.41 3.25
N ASP A 46 18.26 18.70 3.48
CA ASP A 46 17.71 18.97 4.80
C ASP A 46 17.55 17.67 5.60
N LYS A 47 18.28 17.57 6.72
CA LYS A 47 18.28 16.37 7.57
C LYS A 47 16.94 16.12 8.26
N THR A 48 16.26 17.19 8.67
CA THR A 48 14.98 17.12 9.37
C THR A 48 14.10 18.26 8.90
N ILE A 49 12.95 17.91 8.33
CA ILE A 49 11.94 18.83 7.82
C ILE A 49 10.77 18.82 8.79
N THR A 50 10.76 19.77 9.73
CA THR A 50 9.66 19.92 10.67
C THR A 50 8.61 20.85 10.09
N LEU A 51 7.37 20.39 10.03
CA LEU A 51 6.24 21.23 9.61
C LEU A 51 6.08 22.43 10.57
N PRO A 52 5.67 23.61 10.08
CA PRO A 52 5.39 24.74 10.93
C PRO A 52 4.28 24.43 11.93
N SER A 53 4.44 24.84 13.19
CA SER A 53 3.49 24.53 14.26
C SER A 53 2.09 25.07 13.96
N ASN A 54 1.07 24.25 14.23
CA ASN A 54 -0.35 24.56 14.03
C ASN A 54 -0.70 24.91 12.57
N LYS A 55 0.03 24.36 11.60
CA LYS A 55 -0.24 24.55 10.17
C LYS A 55 -0.59 23.23 9.48
N LYS A 56 -1.38 23.38 8.42
CA LYS A 56 -1.81 22.28 7.54
C LYS A 56 -1.10 22.43 6.21
N VAL A 57 -0.09 21.60 5.99
CA VAL A 57 0.77 21.66 4.80
C VAL A 57 0.28 20.62 3.81
N VAL A 58 -0.07 21.04 2.61
CA VAL A 58 -0.52 20.16 1.52
C VAL A 58 0.60 19.89 0.52
N LEU A 59 0.76 18.62 0.17
CA LEU A 59 1.59 18.09 -0.90
C LEU A 59 0.75 17.93 -2.16
N ARG A 60 1.26 18.39 -3.29
CA ARG A 60 0.65 18.30 -4.63
C ARG A 60 1.65 17.69 -5.60
N ASN A 61 1.21 17.35 -6.80
CA ASN A 61 2.10 16.83 -7.85
C ASN A 61 3.36 17.68 -8.07
N CYS A 62 3.25 19.01 -8.01
CA CYS A 62 4.35 19.95 -8.21
C CYS A 62 5.27 20.11 -7.00
N SER A 63 4.90 19.62 -5.81
CA SER A 63 5.68 19.81 -4.58
C SER A 63 7.07 19.17 -4.67
N PHE A 64 7.26 18.20 -5.56
CA PHE A 64 8.53 17.49 -5.76
C PHE A 64 9.11 17.64 -7.17
N SER A 65 8.35 18.20 -8.13
CA SER A 65 8.77 18.33 -9.54
C SER A 65 9.86 19.37 -9.79
N VAL A 66 10.09 20.29 -8.84
CA VAL A 66 10.98 21.44 -9.07
C VAL A 66 12.41 21.19 -8.56
N ILE A 67 12.64 20.21 -7.69
CA ILE A 67 13.95 20.02 -7.02
C ILE A 67 14.37 18.53 -6.88
N THR A 68 13.48 17.54 -6.93
CA THR A 68 13.78 16.19 -6.38
C THR A 68 13.27 15.00 -7.20
N ASN A 69 13.40 15.02 -8.53
CA ASN A 69 13.47 13.75 -9.28
C ASN A 69 14.80 13.00 -9.04
N ASP A 70 15.66 13.55 -8.18
CA ASP A 70 16.86 12.87 -7.74
C ASP A 70 16.54 11.80 -6.70
N VAL A 71 16.10 10.65 -7.20
CA VAL A 71 15.98 9.38 -6.48
C VAL A 71 17.24 9.01 -5.70
N SER A 72 18.41 9.56 -6.04
CA SER A 72 19.66 9.30 -5.31
C SER A 72 19.79 10.08 -3.99
N HIS A 73 18.96 11.11 -3.79
CA HIS A 73 18.93 11.91 -2.56
C HIS A 73 17.49 12.03 -2.04
N PRO A 74 16.95 11.00 -1.36
CA PRO A 74 15.63 11.06 -0.73
C PRO A 74 15.61 12.07 0.43
N TYR A 75 14.43 12.59 0.77
CA TYR A 75 14.26 13.37 2.00
C TYR A 75 14.62 12.51 3.22
N GLN A 76 15.31 13.08 4.20
CA GLN A 76 15.79 12.29 5.32
C GLN A 76 14.68 12.03 6.35
N GLN A 77 14.07 13.08 6.91
CA GLN A 77 13.01 12.93 7.89
C GLN A 77 12.01 14.07 7.76
N ILE A 78 10.72 13.73 7.67
CA ILE A 78 9.61 14.68 7.76
C ILE A 78 8.95 14.54 9.13
N VAL A 79 8.89 15.61 9.91
CA VAL A 79 8.30 15.62 11.25
C VAL A 79 7.00 16.42 11.22
N VAL A 80 5.91 15.78 11.63
CA VAL A 80 4.61 16.42 11.82
C VAL A 80 4.40 16.66 13.33
N PRO A 81 4.61 17.90 13.83
CA PRO A 81 4.48 18.20 15.25
C PRO A 81 3.01 18.35 15.67
N SER A 82 2.80 18.50 16.98
CA SER A 82 1.47 18.72 17.57
C SER A 82 0.71 19.87 16.90
N GLY A 83 -0.59 19.67 16.68
CA GLY A 83 -1.49 20.64 16.05
C GLY A 83 -1.28 20.84 14.56
N SER A 84 -0.31 20.15 13.94
CA SER A 84 0.04 20.29 12.53
C SER A 84 -0.41 19.08 11.72
N GLU A 85 -0.65 19.27 10.43
CA GLU A 85 -1.18 18.24 9.54
C GLU A 85 -0.39 18.21 8.22
N LEU A 86 0.11 17.05 7.84
CA LEU A 86 0.66 16.79 6.51
C LEU A 86 -0.43 16.13 5.66
N ILE A 87 -0.77 16.75 4.53
CA ILE A 87 -1.92 16.37 3.71
C ILE A 87 -1.46 16.07 2.29
N PHE A 88 -1.94 14.98 1.71
CA PHE A 88 -1.73 14.69 0.29
C PHE A 88 -2.96 15.12 -0.50
N ASP A 89 -2.73 15.88 -1.56
CA ASP A 89 -3.74 16.21 -2.56
C ASP A 89 -4.12 14.98 -3.39
N ASP A 90 -5.31 15.01 -4.00
CA ASP A 90 -5.72 13.98 -4.96
C ASP A 90 -5.09 14.26 -6.32
N SER A 91 -3.78 14.12 -6.40
CA SER A 91 -2.98 14.23 -7.61
C SER A 91 -1.89 13.17 -7.62
N ASP A 92 -1.31 12.90 -8.79
CA ASP A 92 -0.20 11.95 -8.87
C ASP A 92 1.02 12.49 -8.11
N ILE A 93 1.42 11.79 -7.05
CA ILE A 93 2.48 12.21 -6.12
C ILE A 93 3.40 11.03 -5.86
N GLU A 94 4.69 11.21 -6.11
CA GLU A 94 5.74 10.27 -5.69
C GLU A 94 6.68 10.97 -4.69
N LEU A 95 6.70 10.46 -3.45
CA LEU A 95 7.52 10.97 -2.36
C LEU A 95 8.63 9.97 -2.03
N HIS A 96 9.88 10.41 -2.17
CA HIS A 96 11.06 9.67 -1.73
C HIS A 96 11.54 10.21 -0.40
N VAL A 97 11.48 9.38 0.64
CA VAL A 97 11.81 9.79 2.02
C VAL A 97 12.40 8.61 2.80
N ARG A 98 13.20 8.83 3.85
CA ARG A 98 13.56 7.74 4.77
C ARG A 98 12.50 7.56 5.84
N GLU A 99 12.10 8.65 6.49
CA GLU A 99 11.15 8.62 7.61
C GLU A 99 10.07 9.71 7.55
N ILE A 100 8.83 9.33 7.89
CA ILE A 100 7.78 10.27 8.26
C ILE A 100 7.43 10.05 9.74
N LYS A 101 7.75 11.02 10.60
CA LYS A 101 7.48 10.97 12.03
C LYS A 101 6.27 11.81 12.38
N ILE A 102 5.21 11.16 12.86
CA ILE A 102 4.01 11.83 13.38
C ILE A 102 4.15 11.90 14.89
N SER A 103 4.28 13.13 15.40
CA SER A 103 4.44 13.38 16.83
C SER A 103 3.08 13.41 17.52
N GLN A 104 3.07 13.40 18.86
CA GLN A 104 1.84 13.47 19.63
C GLN A 104 0.97 14.67 19.21
N GLY A 105 -0.27 14.40 18.82
CA GLY A 105 -1.20 15.42 18.32
C GLY A 105 -0.93 15.95 16.90
N GLY A 106 0.08 15.41 16.19
CA GLY A 106 0.28 15.62 14.76
C GLY A 106 -0.60 14.69 13.93
N LYS A 107 -0.81 15.04 12.65
CA LYS A 107 -1.68 14.27 11.75
C LYS A 107 -1.12 14.09 10.34
N LEU A 108 -1.18 12.87 9.83
CA LEU A 108 -0.97 12.55 8.42
C LEU A 108 -2.32 12.23 7.77
N SER A 109 -2.62 12.82 6.63
CA SER A 109 -3.88 12.60 5.91
C SER A 109 -3.65 12.40 4.41
N ILE A 110 -3.72 11.16 3.99
CA ILE A 110 -3.74 10.72 2.59
C ILE A 110 -5.18 10.28 2.30
N GLY A 111 -6.06 11.28 2.18
CA GLY A 111 -7.51 11.07 2.17
C GLY A 111 -8.12 10.90 3.57
N SER A 112 -9.39 10.51 3.59
CA SER A 112 -10.18 10.21 4.78
C SER A 112 -11.26 9.16 4.48
N GLU A 113 -11.95 8.67 5.52
CA GLU A 113 -13.10 7.73 5.38
C GLU A 113 -14.13 8.21 4.37
N SER A 114 -14.46 9.49 4.43
CA SER A 114 -15.46 10.12 3.57
C SER A 114 -14.87 10.72 2.29
N CYS A 115 -13.55 10.75 2.13
CA CYS A 115 -12.89 11.27 0.92
C CYS A 115 -11.63 10.46 0.61
N ARG A 116 -11.82 9.38 -0.13
CA ARG A 116 -10.74 8.53 -0.66
C ARG A 116 -10.04 9.20 -1.83
N LEU A 117 -8.73 8.98 -1.96
CA LEU A 117 -7.92 9.51 -3.06
C LEU A 117 -7.91 8.52 -4.24
N PHE A 118 -8.08 9.04 -5.45
CA PHE A 118 -8.22 8.26 -6.68
C PHE A 118 -6.98 8.34 -7.58
N SER A 119 -6.13 9.34 -7.36
CA SER A 119 -4.85 9.52 -8.03
C SER A 119 -3.78 8.55 -7.52
N ASN A 120 -2.69 8.42 -8.26
CA ASN A 120 -1.60 7.52 -7.91
C ASN A 120 -0.67 8.20 -6.90
N ILE A 121 -0.65 7.70 -5.68
CA ILE A 121 0.20 8.21 -4.62
C ILE A 121 1.18 7.12 -4.22
N LYS A 122 2.46 7.43 -4.33
CA LYS A 122 3.54 6.49 -4.05
C LYS A 122 4.49 7.10 -3.03
N ILE A 123 4.69 6.39 -1.92
CA ILE A 123 5.69 6.75 -0.91
C ILE A 123 6.76 5.69 -0.94
N VAL A 124 7.97 6.08 -1.33
CA VAL A 124 9.15 5.23 -1.42
C VAL A 124 10.03 5.50 -0.23
N PHE A 125 10.19 4.50 0.64
CA PHE A 125 11.05 4.55 1.81
C PHE A 125 12.46 4.10 1.49
N HIS A 126 13.43 4.98 1.72
CA HIS A 126 14.85 4.74 1.49
C HIS A 126 15.60 4.46 2.79
N GLY A 127 16.66 3.68 2.70
CA GLY A 127 17.56 3.39 3.83
C GLY A 127 18.06 1.95 3.80
N ASN A 128 19.20 1.75 4.45
CA ASN A 128 19.85 0.44 4.57
C ASN A 128 19.88 0.00 6.04
N LYS A 129 19.95 -1.30 6.27
CA LYS A 129 20.08 -1.89 7.61
C LYS A 129 21.35 -1.46 8.35
N SER A 130 22.41 -1.13 7.61
CA SER A 130 23.70 -0.68 8.16
C SER A 130 23.76 0.81 8.50
N ASP A 131 22.76 1.60 8.11
CA ASP A 131 22.78 3.03 8.37
C ASP A 131 22.70 3.27 9.89
N SER A 132 23.73 3.92 10.45
CA SER A 132 23.85 4.18 11.89
C SER A 132 22.73 5.07 12.45
N SER A 133 22.02 5.79 11.58
CA SER A 133 20.83 6.57 11.90
C SER A 133 19.58 5.70 12.08
N VAL A 134 19.59 4.45 11.62
CA VAL A 134 18.51 3.49 11.76
C VAL A 134 18.88 2.48 12.83
N SER A 135 18.21 2.48 13.98
CA SER A 135 18.48 1.46 14.99
C SER A 135 17.25 0.83 15.60
N ASN A 136 17.46 -0.43 15.99
CA ASN A 136 16.45 -1.42 16.28
C ASN A 136 15.81 -1.27 17.68
N SER A 137 16.33 -0.38 18.52
CA SER A 137 15.96 -0.32 19.95
C SER A 137 15.71 1.09 20.48
N ASP A 138 15.77 2.12 19.64
CA ASP A 138 15.76 3.51 20.08
C ASP A 138 14.74 4.34 19.29
N SER A 139 13.72 4.83 19.97
CA SER A 139 12.67 5.71 19.42
C SER A 139 13.20 7.10 19.01
N SER A 140 14.47 7.40 19.32
CA SER A 140 15.17 8.63 18.93
C SER A 140 15.92 8.52 17.59
N LYS A 141 16.03 7.33 17.00
CA LYS A 141 16.74 7.10 15.72
C LYS A 141 15.79 6.91 14.55
N THR A 142 16.18 7.44 13.39
CA THR A 142 15.35 7.48 12.18
C THR A 142 14.99 6.09 11.69
N SER A 143 13.73 5.86 11.33
CA SER A 143 13.28 4.59 10.77
C SER A 143 13.01 4.68 9.27
N LYS A 144 13.24 3.59 8.51
CA LYS A 144 12.78 3.44 7.11
C LYS A 144 11.26 3.23 7.06
N GLY A 145 10.46 4.28 7.20
CA GLY A 145 9.00 4.14 7.30
C GLY A 145 8.22 5.29 7.95
N ILE A 146 6.96 5.01 8.32
CA ILE A 146 6.11 5.93 9.09
C ILE A 146 6.16 5.52 10.57
N LEU A 147 6.53 6.47 11.44
CA LEU A 147 6.44 6.31 12.89
C LEU A 147 5.37 7.25 13.46
N ASN A 148 4.28 6.71 13.97
CA ASN A 148 3.26 7.48 14.64
C ASN A 148 3.36 7.34 16.17
N SER A 149 3.91 8.35 16.83
CA SER A 149 4.11 8.43 18.28
C SER A 149 3.03 9.29 18.96
N GLY A 150 1.78 8.80 18.95
CA GLY A 150 0.65 9.45 19.63
C GLY A 150 -0.12 10.49 18.80
N GLY A 151 0.08 10.51 17.49
CA GLY A 151 -0.71 11.29 16.52
C GLY A 151 -1.75 10.45 15.79
N THR A 152 -2.21 10.96 14.66
CA THR A 152 -3.20 10.30 13.78
C THR A 152 -2.63 10.06 12.38
N VAL A 153 -2.78 8.84 11.86
CA VAL A 153 -2.44 8.49 10.47
C VAL A 153 -3.70 8.00 9.77
N ASP A 154 -4.15 8.76 8.78
CA ASP A 154 -5.26 8.42 7.90
C ASP A 154 -4.74 8.19 6.48
N ILE A 155 -4.89 6.98 5.95
CA ILE A 155 -4.50 6.62 4.58
C ILE A 155 -5.66 5.87 3.91
N HIS A 156 -6.26 6.50 2.90
CA HIS A 156 -7.55 6.12 2.32
C HIS A 156 -7.52 6.19 0.80
N GLY A 157 -7.23 5.05 0.18
CA GLY A 157 -7.23 4.91 -1.27
C GLY A 157 -8.61 4.55 -1.82
N LYS A 158 -8.75 4.71 -3.14
CA LYS A 158 -9.85 4.14 -3.92
C LYS A 158 -10.03 2.65 -3.58
N GLN A 159 -11.28 2.25 -3.32
CA GLN A 159 -11.63 0.86 -3.08
C GLN A 159 -12.00 0.15 -4.38
N TYR A 160 -11.55 -1.09 -4.48
CA TYR A 160 -11.92 -2.01 -5.54
C TYR A 160 -12.74 -3.14 -4.93
N HIS A 161 -13.79 -3.55 -5.61
CA HIS A 161 -14.74 -4.52 -5.09
C HIS A 161 -15.21 -5.50 -6.18
N PRO A 162 -15.29 -6.81 -5.84
CA PRO A 162 -14.58 -7.42 -4.72
C PRO A 162 -13.06 -7.33 -4.93
N THR A 163 -12.25 -7.42 -3.87
CA THR A 163 -10.77 -7.43 -3.98
C THR A 163 -10.23 -8.76 -4.51
N TRP A 164 -11.06 -9.79 -4.53
CA TRP A 164 -10.81 -11.09 -5.15
C TRP A 164 -12.14 -11.72 -5.57
N THR A 165 -12.08 -12.61 -6.55
CA THR A 165 -13.21 -13.41 -7.01
C THR A 165 -12.68 -14.76 -7.49
N ARG A 166 -13.49 -15.57 -8.17
CA ARG A 166 -13.11 -16.87 -8.70
C ARG A 166 -13.27 -16.93 -10.21
N LEU A 167 -12.58 -17.88 -10.82
CA LEU A 167 -12.77 -18.21 -12.22
C LEU A 167 -14.15 -18.81 -12.48
N THR A 168 -14.74 -18.46 -13.62
CA THR A 168 -15.91 -19.14 -14.19
C THR A 168 -15.50 -20.27 -15.14
N TYR A 169 -14.38 -20.10 -15.85
CA TYR A 169 -13.84 -21.07 -16.79
C TYR A 169 -12.38 -21.40 -16.45
N THR A 170 -12.00 -22.66 -16.70
CA THR A 170 -10.62 -23.09 -16.55
C THR A 170 -9.75 -22.33 -17.54
N ILE A 171 -8.67 -21.74 -17.04
CA ILE A 171 -7.60 -21.18 -17.88
C ILE A 171 -6.67 -22.33 -18.24
N VAL A 172 -6.34 -22.47 -19.52
CA VAL A 172 -5.32 -23.42 -19.99
C VAL A 172 -4.08 -22.66 -20.49
N PRO A 173 -2.89 -23.32 -20.54
CA PRO A 173 -1.68 -22.67 -21.05
C PRO A 173 -1.88 -22.10 -22.46
N GLY A 174 -1.51 -20.83 -22.65
CA GLY A 174 -1.71 -20.09 -23.89
C GLY A 174 -2.93 -19.17 -23.91
N ASP A 175 -3.84 -19.28 -22.93
CA ASP A 175 -4.96 -18.35 -22.78
C ASP A 175 -4.50 -16.99 -22.25
N ASP A 176 -5.14 -15.91 -22.69
CA ASP A 176 -4.96 -14.53 -22.20
C ASP A 176 -6.29 -13.89 -21.74
N LEU A 177 -7.36 -14.68 -21.67
CA LEU A 177 -8.66 -14.25 -21.19
C LEU A 177 -8.98 -14.86 -19.82
N VAL A 178 -9.46 -14.03 -18.91
CA VAL A 178 -9.82 -14.42 -17.54
C VAL A 178 -11.31 -14.14 -17.34
N TYR A 179 -12.08 -15.20 -17.11
CA TYR A 179 -13.53 -15.12 -16.89
C TYR A 179 -13.80 -15.17 -15.38
N LEU A 180 -14.32 -14.08 -14.83
CA LEU A 180 -14.58 -13.90 -13.40
C LEU A 180 -16.04 -14.18 -13.06
N GLN A 181 -16.29 -14.87 -11.95
CA GLN A 181 -17.64 -15.14 -11.44
C GLN A 181 -18.39 -13.87 -11.05
N ASP A 182 -17.68 -12.93 -10.44
CA ASP A 182 -18.28 -11.67 -9.99
C ASP A 182 -18.00 -10.54 -10.98
N GLN A 183 -18.90 -9.58 -10.94
CA GLN A 183 -18.62 -8.26 -11.47
C GLN A 183 -17.54 -7.58 -10.63
N VAL A 184 -16.64 -6.85 -11.30
CA VAL A 184 -15.57 -6.10 -10.64
C VAL A 184 -15.52 -4.67 -11.16
N ASN A 185 -15.07 -3.75 -10.31
CA ASN A 185 -14.73 -2.37 -10.70
C ASN A 185 -13.22 -2.18 -10.95
N TRP A 186 -12.50 -3.28 -11.23
CA TRP A 186 -11.08 -3.25 -11.56
C TRP A 186 -10.84 -2.49 -12.87
N GLU A 187 -9.60 -2.06 -13.10
CA GLU A 187 -9.22 -1.12 -14.13
C GLU A 187 -8.04 -1.65 -14.95
N VAL A 188 -7.98 -1.23 -16.22
CA VAL A 188 -6.83 -1.50 -17.10
C VAL A 188 -5.55 -0.94 -16.47
N GLY A 189 -4.46 -1.70 -16.58
CA GLY A 189 -3.17 -1.42 -15.98
C GLY A 189 -2.99 -1.98 -14.56
N GLN A 190 -4.05 -2.51 -13.94
CA GLN A 190 -3.93 -3.17 -12.65
C GLN A 190 -3.41 -4.60 -12.78
N GLN A 191 -2.74 -5.07 -11.74
CA GLN A 191 -2.23 -6.42 -11.62
C GLN A 191 -3.19 -7.30 -10.84
N ILE A 192 -3.40 -8.50 -11.37
CA ILE A 192 -4.10 -9.60 -10.72
C ILE A 192 -3.12 -10.75 -10.51
N VAL A 193 -3.39 -11.60 -9.52
CA VAL A 193 -2.78 -12.92 -9.43
C VAL A 193 -3.86 -13.97 -9.57
N VAL A 194 -3.62 -14.98 -10.41
CA VAL A 194 -4.41 -16.20 -10.45
C VAL A 194 -3.65 -17.25 -9.66
N ILE A 195 -4.30 -17.77 -8.63
CA ILE A 195 -3.65 -18.75 -7.73
C ILE A 195 -3.57 -20.12 -8.39
N THR A 196 -2.54 -20.86 -8.01
CA THR A 196 -2.35 -22.27 -8.37
C THR A 196 -3.60 -23.10 -8.09
N SER A 197 -3.93 -24.02 -8.99
CA SER A 197 -4.88 -25.11 -8.73
C SER A 197 -4.20 -26.44 -8.37
N SER A 198 -2.87 -26.42 -8.22
CA SER A 198 -2.13 -27.60 -7.75
C SER A 198 -2.42 -27.82 -6.27
N TRP A 199 -2.57 -29.09 -5.89
CA TRP A 199 -2.75 -29.52 -4.50
C TRP A 199 -1.51 -29.22 -3.64
N PHE A 200 -0.32 -29.16 -4.24
CA PHE A 200 0.93 -28.73 -3.61
C PHE A 200 1.58 -27.62 -4.44
N ASP A 201 1.90 -26.50 -3.80
CA ASP A 201 2.65 -25.38 -4.36
C ASP A 201 3.87 -25.15 -3.48
N CYS A 202 5.05 -25.53 -3.95
CA CYS A 202 6.28 -25.46 -3.17
C CYS A 202 7.08 -24.20 -3.53
N PRO A 203 7.37 -23.31 -2.55
CA PRO A 203 8.25 -22.17 -2.79
C PRO A 203 9.65 -22.68 -3.14
N PRO A 204 10.34 -22.06 -4.12
CA PRO A 204 11.70 -22.46 -4.50
C PRO A 204 12.74 -22.32 -3.38
N GLU A 205 12.42 -21.55 -2.32
CA GLU A 205 13.30 -21.30 -1.17
C GLU A 205 13.26 -22.39 -0.08
N TYR A 206 12.31 -23.33 -0.14
CA TYR A 206 12.15 -24.43 0.83
C TYR A 206 12.27 -25.81 0.16
N GLU A 207 13.35 -26.00 -0.61
CA GLU A 207 13.66 -27.26 -1.28
C GLU A 207 14.00 -28.42 -0.31
N ASP A 208 14.16 -28.17 0.99
CA ASP A 208 14.55 -29.18 1.97
C ASP A 208 13.37 -29.74 2.81
N ASP A 209 13.27 -31.07 2.77
CA ASP A 209 12.50 -32.03 3.60
C ASP A 209 10.96 -32.05 3.55
N TRP A 210 10.25 -30.91 3.47
CA TRP A 210 8.77 -30.92 3.48
C TRP A 210 8.12 -30.91 2.09
N CYS A 211 8.84 -30.45 1.07
CA CYS A 211 8.40 -30.40 -0.32
C CYS A 211 8.69 -31.69 -1.12
N THR A 212 9.11 -32.74 -0.43
CA THR A 212 9.40 -34.06 -1.00
C THR A 212 8.49 -35.15 -0.40
N PRO A 213 7.16 -35.13 -0.60
CA PRO A 213 6.31 -36.24 -0.17
C PRO A 213 6.39 -37.42 -1.15
N CYS A 214 7.57 -37.66 -1.73
CA CYS A 214 7.77 -38.62 -2.82
C CYS A 214 8.70 -39.71 -2.31
N TYR A 215 8.17 -40.91 -2.14
CA TYR A 215 9.03 -42.07 -1.92
C TYR A 215 10.00 -42.21 -3.11
N SER A 216 11.22 -42.68 -2.85
CA SER A 216 12.31 -42.80 -3.83
C SER A 216 11.98 -43.59 -5.11
N TRP A 217 10.83 -44.27 -5.16
CA TRP A 217 10.37 -45.10 -6.27
C TRP A 217 9.26 -44.44 -7.11
N GLN A 218 8.77 -43.25 -6.76
CA GLN A 218 7.72 -42.53 -7.50
C GLN A 218 8.17 -41.11 -7.85
N SER A 219 8.25 -40.81 -9.15
CA SER A 219 8.40 -39.44 -9.63
C SER A 219 7.08 -38.71 -9.45
N CYS A 220 7.00 -37.82 -8.47
CA CYS A 220 5.96 -36.81 -8.44
C CYS A 220 6.58 -35.51 -8.95
N ASP A 221 6.00 -34.93 -9.99
CA ASP A 221 6.24 -33.54 -10.35
C ASP A 221 5.75 -32.68 -9.18
N VAL A 222 6.66 -32.31 -8.28
CA VAL A 222 6.36 -31.29 -7.26
C VAL A 222 6.16 -30.00 -8.05
N ALA A 223 4.91 -29.55 -8.15
CA ALA A 223 4.60 -28.31 -8.85
C ALA A 223 5.30 -27.16 -8.11
N LYS A 224 6.31 -26.58 -8.79
CA LYS A 224 6.89 -25.28 -8.43
C LYS A 224 5.79 -24.24 -8.41
N GLN A 225 5.98 -23.16 -7.64
CA GLN A 225 5.09 -21.99 -7.60
C GLN A 225 4.38 -21.73 -8.95
N GLN A 226 3.08 -22.02 -9.03
CA GLN A 226 2.27 -21.81 -10.26
C GLN A 226 1.36 -20.58 -10.18
N ASN A 227 1.52 -19.74 -9.16
CA ASN A 227 0.79 -18.48 -9.09
C ASN A 227 1.26 -17.56 -10.21
N GLU A 228 0.34 -17.04 -11.02
CA GLU A 228 0.65 -16.22 -12.17
C GLU A 228 0.11 -14.80 -11.99
N VAL A 229 1.02 -13.82 -11.93
CA VAL A 229 0.67 -12.40 -11.91
C VAL A 229 0.52 -11.91 -13.34
N ARG A 230 -0.52 -11.14 -13.60
CA ARG A 230 -0.85 -10.59 -14.92
C ARG A 230 -1.35 -9.17 -14.83
N THR A 231 -1.09 -8.39 -15.87
CA THR A 231 -1.60 -7.02 -15.99
C THR A 231 -2.85 -7.01 -16.86
N ILE A 232 -3.93 -6.38 -16.39
CA ILE A 232 -5.16 -6.20 -17.17
C ILE A 232 -4.90 -5.22 -18.30
N VAL A 233 -5.11 -5.64 -19.55
CA VAL A 233 -4.96 -4.78 -20.74
C VAL A 233 -6.30 -4.37 -21.36
N ALA A 234 -7.36 -5.16 -21.14
CA ALA A 234 -8.72 -4.81 -21.55
C ALA A 234 -9.76 -5.43 -20.60
N ILE A 235 -10.93 -4.81 -20.55
CA ILE A 235 -12.07 -5.24 -19.74
C ILE A 235 -13.29 -5.27 -20.66
N ASP A 236 -13.94 -6.43 -20.76
CA ASP A 236 -15.18 -6.55 -21.52
C ASP A 236 -16.36 -6.02 -20.71
N ASN A 237 -16.92 -4.89 -21.16
CA ASN A 237 -18.09 -4.25 -20.59
C ASN A 237 -19.41 -4.66 -21.26
N SER A 238 -19.37 -5.53 -22.27
CA SER A 238 -20.55 -5.97 -23.03
C SER A 238 -21.35 -7.09 -22.37
N THR A 239 -20.90 -7.58 -21.20
CA THR A 239 -21.58 -8.65 -20.47
C THR A 239 -22.93 -8.18 -19.92
N ASP A 240 -23.87 -9.12 -19.80
CA ASP A 240 -25.23 -8.95 -19.27
C ASP A 240 -25.31 -8.62 -17.76
N GLY A 241 -24.18 -8.22 -17.16
CA GLY A 241 -24.04 -7.90 -15.74
C GLY A 241 -23.79 -9.11 -14.83
N ASN A 242 -23.71 -10.33 -15.36
CA ASN A 242 -23.58 -11.54 -14.53
C ASN A 242 -22.14 -11.98 -14.25
N PHE A 243 -21.19 -11.65 -15.13
CA PHE A 243 -19.79 -12.05 -15.02
C PHE A 243 -18.89 -11.00 -15.70
N ARG A 244 -17.58 -11.00 -15.41
CA ARG A 244 -16.61 -10.09 -16.04
C ARG A 244 -15.54 -10.85 -16.80
N ILE A 245 -15.17 -10.37 -17.98
CA ILE A 245 -14.02 -10.89 -18.74
C ILE A 245 -12.91 -9.84 -18.72
N LEU A 246 -11.70 -10.29 -18.40
CA LEU A 246 -10.47 -9.52 -18.51
C LEU A 246 -9.61 -10.10 -19.63
N GLN A 247 -8.93 -9.24 -20.38
CA GLN A 247 -7.78 -9.64 -21.18
C GLN A 247 -6.50 -9.23 -20.45
N VAL A 248 -5.50 -10.11 -20.44
CA VAL A 248 -4.21 -9.88 -19.79
C VAL A 248 -3.05 -9.65 -20.77
N ASP A 249 -1.95 -9.11 -20.26
CA ASP A 249 -0.75 -8.72 -21.00
C ASP A 249 0.05 -9.87 -21.59
N SER A 250 -0.03 -11.07 -21.00
CA SER A 250 0.68 -12.25 -21.47
C SER A 250 -0.09 -13.54 -21.22
N PRO A 251 0.03 -14.55 -22.10
CA PRO A 251 -0.64 -15.82 -21.91
C PRO A 251 -0.22 -16.56 -20.63
N PHE A 252 -1.15 -17.27 -19.99
CA PHE A 252 -0.87 -18.14 -18.85
C PHE A 252 0.01 -19.33 -19.25
N GLN A 253 0.90 -19.74 -18.34
CA GLN A 253 1.81 -20.87 -18.53
C GLN A 253 1.26 -22.15 -17.90
N TYR A 254 0.40 -22.01 -16.89
CA TYR A 254 -0.18 -23.10 -16.14
C TYR A 254 -1.70 -23.14 -16.31
N GLN A 255 -2.25 -24.31 -16.02
CA GLN A 255 -3.69 -24.46 -15.93
C GLN A 255 -4.17 -23.94 -14.57
N HIS A 256 -5.22 -23.11 -14.58
CA HIS A 256 -5.93 -22.70 -13.37
C HIS A 256 -7.37 -23.22 -13.43
N TRP A 257 -7.65 -24.21 -12.59
CA TRP A 257 -8.89 -25.00 -12.64
C TRP A 257 -10.14 -24.21 -12.25
N ALA A 258 -11.22 -24.40 -13.00
CA ALA A 258 -12.56 -23.97 -12.63
C ALA A 258 -13.61 -24.99 -13.07
N SER A 259 -14.29 -25.59 -12.09
CA SER A 259 -15.41 -26.54 -12.24
C SER A 259 -16.36 -26.38 -11.04
N PHE A 260 -17.44 -27.15 -10.98
CA PHE A 260 -18.41 -27.09 -9.88
C PHE A 260 -17.80 -27.44 -8.50
N GLU A 261 -16.72 -28.22 -8.45
CA GLU A 261 -16.07 -28.68 -7.22
C GLU A 261 -15.07 -27.66 -6.65
N TYR A 262 -14.39 -26.92 -7.54
CA TYR A 262 -13.35 -25.97 -7.18
C TYR A 262 -13.15 -24.96 -8.30
N GLN A 263 -12.96 -23.70 -7.94
CA GLN A 263 -12.54 -22.66 -8.88
C GLN A 263 -11.38 -21.86 -8.27
N SER A 264 -10.30 -21.73 -9.03
CA SER A 264 -9.14 -20.91 -8.65
C SER A 264 -9.57 -19.47 -8.39
N GLU A 265 -8.95 -18.87 -7.38
CA GLU A 265 -9.16 -17.48 -7.00
C GLU A 265 -8.32 -16.55 -7.88
N VAL A 266 -8.91 -15.39 -8.16
CA VAL A 266 -8.28 -14.28 -8.85
C VAL A 266 -8.28 -13.10 -7.89
N VAL A 267 -7.10 -12.61 -7.53
CA VAL A 267 -6.93 -11.56 -6.51
C VAL A 267 -6.38 -10.30 -7.15
N LEU A 268 -6.96 -9.14 -6.85
CA LEU A 268 -6.46 -7.84 -7.27
C LEU A 268 -5.33 -7.37 -6.35
N LEU A 269 -4.12 -7.21 -6.90
CA LEU A 269 -2.95 -6.74 -6.17
C LEU A 269 -2.85 -5.21 -6.14
N SER A 270 -3.26 -4.52 -7.21
CA SER A 270 -3.03 -3.08 -7.32
C SER A 270 -3.89 -2.23 -6.40
N ARG A 271 -3.31 -1.17 -5.84
CA ARG A 271 -3.99 -0.07 -5.13
C ARG A 271 -3.46 1.28 -5.64
N ARG A 272 -4.26 2.35 -5.48
CA ARG A 272 -3.87 3.71 -5.90
C ARG A 272 -2.85 4.35 -4.96
N ILE A 273 -2.86 3.95 -3.70
CA ILE A 273 -1.84 4.36 -2.73
C ILE A 273 -0.88 3.19 -2.54
N VAL A 274 0.39 3.43 -2.85
CA VAL A 274 1.47 2.46 -2.70
C VAL A 274 2.46 3.00 -1.67
N VAL A 275 2.78 2.15 -0.70
CA VAL A 275 3.84 2.39 0.26
C VAL A 275 4.88 1.31 0.05
N GLU A 276 6.09 1.72 -0.33
CA GLU A 276 7.14 0.76 -0.66
C GLU A 276 8.46 1.04 0.05
N GLY A 277 9.22 -0.01 0.35
CA GLY A 277 10.64 0.10 0.71
C GLY A 277 11.52 -0.09 -0.51
N THR A 278 12.65 0.61 -0.58
CA THR A 278 13.68 0.29 -1.59
C THR A 278 14.29 -1.08 -1.32
N ASP A 279 14.50 -1.85 -2.39
CA ASP A 279 15.28 -3.09 -2.30
C ASP A 279 16.77 -2.78 -2.29
N THR A 280 17.43 -3.18 -1.21
CA THR A 280 18.88 -3.04 -1.03
C THR A 280 19.56 -4.39 -0.84
N GLY A 281 18.83 -5.50 -1.04
CA GLY A 281 19.33 -6.87 -0.89
C GLY A 281 19.62 -7.29 0.56
N ASP A 282 19.25 -6.47 1.55
CA ASP A 282 19.53 -6.67 2.98
C ASP A 282 18.27 -7.07 3.79
N ASN A 283 17.17 -7.38 3.10
CA ASN A 283 15.85 -7.72 3.68
C ASN A 283 15.35 -6.64 4.65
N PHE A 284 15.59 -5.38 4.31
CA PHE A 284 15.26 -4.22 5.11
C PHE A 284 14.26 -3.32 4.39
N GLY A 285 12.99 -3.69 4.43
CA GLY A 285 11.90 -2.96 3.79
C GLY A 285 11.41 -1.73 4.57
N GLY A 286 10.41 -1.06 3.99
CA GLY A 286 9.65 -0.01 4.67
C GLY A 286 8.78 -0.58 5.79
N HIS A 287 8.32 0.25 6.73
CA HIS A 287 7.35 -0.21 7.73
C HIS A 287 6.43 0.94 8.17
N ILE A 288 5.24 0.61 8.66
CA ILE A 288 4.33 1.58 9.29
C ILE A 288 4.07 1.14 10.72
N LEU A 289 4.47 1.96 11.69
CA LEU A 289 4.20 1.74 13.10
C LEU A 289 3.21 2.78 13.62
N ILE A 290 2.07 2.28 14.10
CA ILE A 290 1.03 3.06 14.76
C ILE A 290 1.10 2.79 16.27
N GLY A 291 1.41 3.81 17.06
CA GLY A 291 1.42 3.72 18.53
C GLY A 291 2.82 3.82 19.15
N GLY A 292 3.07 3.03 20.18
CA GLY A 292 4.18 3.23 21.12
C GLY A 292 3.68 3.53 22.54
N ASP A 293 4.47 4.23 23.33
CA ASP A 293 4.10 4.62 24.71
C ASP A 293 2.95 5.65 24.77
N THR A 294 2.52 6.16 23.61
CA THR A 294 1.50 7.20 23.45
C THR A 294 0.46 6.72 22.44
N TYR A 295 -0.74 6.40 22.92
CA TYR A 295 -1.84 5.76 22.17
C TYR A 295 -2.23 6.50 20.87
N GLY A 296 -1.57 6.17 19.75
CA GLY A 296 -1.84 6.73 18.43
C GLY A 296 -3.08 6.13 17.74
N ILE A 297 -3.56 6.80 16.69
CA ILE A 297 -4.67 6.34 15.84
C ILE A 297 -4.14 6.04 14.43
N GLY A 298 -4.53 4.91 13.87
CA GLY A 298 -4.18 4.52 12.50
C GLY A 298 -5.39 3.96 11.76
N ARG A 299 -5.76 4.59 10.65
CA ARG A 299 -6.87 4.18 9.78
C ARG A 299 -6.35 4.04 8.36
N ILE A 300 -6.18 2.79 7.96
CA ILE A 300 -5.51 2.45 6.70
C ILE A 300 -6.47 1.60 5.88
N SER A 301 -6.81 2.08 4.69
CA SER A 301 -7.72 1.39 3.78
C SER A 301 -7.38 1.60 2.31
N GLY A 302 -7.33 0.51 1.54
CA GLY A 302 -7.06 0.57 0.10
C GLY A 302 -5.60 0.94 -0.23
N VAL A 303 -4.65 0.38 0.52
CA VAL A 303 -3.20 0.66 0.39
C VAL A 303 -2.47 -0.62 0.01
N LEU A 304 -1.52 -0.53 -0.93
CA LEU A 304 -0.59 -1.60 -1.25
C LEU A 304 0.71 -1.38 -0.48
N GLY A 305 1.14 -2.37 0.29
CA GLY A 305 2.48 -2.43 0.87
C GLY A 305 3.41 -3.28 0.00
N TYR A 306 4.51 -2.72 -0.52
CA TYR A 306 5.47 -3.46 -1.35
C TYR A 306 6.88 -3.39 -0.77
N GLN A 307 7.58 -4.53 -0.67
CA GLN A 307 8.89 -4.59 0.01
C GLN A 307 8.88 -3.94 1.39
N MET A 308 7.94 -4.40 2.20
CA MET A 308 7.68 -3.91 3.55
C MET A 308 8.10 -4.95 4.60
N GLY A 309 8.32 -4.50 5.82
CA GLY A 309 8.86 -5.31 6.92
C GLY A 309 10.38 -5.36 6.92
N GLN A 310 10.95 -5.59 8.11
CA GLN A 310 12.39 -5.60 8.31
C GLN A 310 12.81 -6.92 8.97
N LEU A 311 13.54 -7.75 8.22
CA LEU A 311 13.89 -9.11 8.65
C LEU A 311 14.78 -9.10 9.89
N ASN A 312 14.41 -9.96 10.86
CA ASN A 312 15.06 -10.14 12.15
C ASN A 312 15.08 -8.89 13.04
N ILE A 313 14.11 -7.97 12.86
CA ILE A 313 13.94 -6.81 13.72
C ILE A 313 12.54 -6.84 14.33
N LEU A 314 12.49 -7.03 15.65
CA LEU A 314 11.24 -7.16 16.40
C LEU A 314 10.37 -5.90 16.27
N GLY A 315 9.07 -6.08 16.01
CA GLY A 315 8.11 -4.99 15.93
C GLY A 315 8.23 -4.12 14.66
N ARG A 316 8.98 -4.57 13.65
CA ARG A 316 9.13 -3.90 12.35
C ARG A 316 8.47 -4.71 11.23
N TYR A 317 7.18 -4.97 11.42
CA TYR A 317 6.32 -5.61 10.41
C TYR A 317 5.87 -4.60 9.36
N PRO A 318 5.41 -5.03 8.17
CA PRO A 318 4.89 -4.11 7.14
C PRO A 318 3.93 -3.05 7.69
N PHE A 319 2.97 -3.51 8.50
CA PHE A 319 2.05 -2.69 9.27
C PHE A 319 2.02 -3.20 10.71
N HIS A 320 2.23 -2.32 11.67
CA HIS A 320 2.35 -2.68 13.08
C HIS A 320 1.57 -1.72 13.97
N PHE A 321 0.52 -2.22 14.63
CA PHE A 321 -0.21 -1.49 15.65
C PHE A 321 0.37 -1.86 17.02
N HIS A 322 1.20 -0.99 17.58
CA HIS A 322 1.95 -1.28 18.79
C HIS A 322 1.28 -0.67 20.02
N LEU A 323 0.79 -1.54 20.92
CA LEU A 323 0.26 -1.16 22.24
C LEU A 323 -0.78 -0.02 22.19
N ILE A 324 -1.64 -0.02 21.17
CA ILE A 324 -2.69 0.99 20.98
C ILE A 324 -3.77 0.99 22.08
N GLY A 325 -3.67 0.08 23.06
CA GLY A 325 -4.45 0.06 24.29
C GLY A 325 -5.87 -0.48 24.13
N LYS A 326 -6.68 -0.23 25.16
CA LYS A 326 -8.14 -0.44 25.15
C LYS A 326 -8.79 0.92 25.36
N GLY A 327 -9.53 1.42 24.37
CA GLY A 327 -10.12 2.75 24.43
C GLY A 327 -10.62 3.22 23.07
N ASP A 328 -11.10 4.45 22.99
CA ASP A 328 -11.72 4.97 21.78
C ASP A 328 -10.73 5.11 20.63
N ASN A 329 -9.45 5.40 20.90
CA ASN A 329 -8.38 5.41 19.88
C ASN A 329 -8.19 4.02 19.23
N ALA A 330 -8.23 2.96 20.04
CA ALA A 330 -8.13 1.59 19.54
C ALA A 330 -9.39 1.20 18.72
N LYS A 331 -10.58 1.60 19.18
CA LYS A 331 -11.83 1.39 18.43
C LYS A 331 -11.90 2.17 17.12
N ALA A 332 -11.24 3.33 17.06
CA ALA A 332 -11.16 4.16 15.88
C ALA A 332 -10.10 3.68 14.88
N SER A 333 -9.20 2.77 15.27
CA SER A 333 -8.11 2.28 14.40
C SER A 333 -8.52 1.02 13.64
N TYR A 334 -8.11 0.91 12.38
CA TYR A 334 -8.35 -0.28 11.55
C TYR A 334 -7.40 -0.39 10.36
N PHE A 335 -7.38 -1.58 9.78
CA PHE A 335 -6.66 -1.95 8.57
C PHE A 335 -7.58 -2.83 7.71
N GLN A 336 -7.94 -2.39 6.49
CA GLN A 336 -8.90 -3.08 5.63
C GLN A 336 -8.64 -2.85 4.13
N ASP A 337 -8.95 -3.81 3.27
CA ASP A 337 -8.80 -3.72 1.80
C ASP A 337 -7.38 -3.34 1.32
N CYS A 338 -6.37 -3.60 2.15
CA CYS A 338 -4.98 -3.43 1.79
C CYS A 338 -4.43 -4.70 1.12
N ALA A 339 -3.38 -4.54 0.32
CA ALA A 339 -2.68 -5.61 -0.38
C ALA A 339 -1.22 -5.67 0.07
#